data_AF-A0A1H7A334-F1
#
_entry.id   AF-A0A1H7A334-F1
#
_cell.length_a   1.000
_cell.length_b   1.000
_cell.length_c   1.000
_cell.angle_alpha   90.00
_cell.angle_beta   90.00
_cell.angle_gamma   90.00
#
_symmetry.space_group_name_H-M   'P 1'
#
loop_
_entity.id
_entity.type
_entity.pdbx_description
1 polymer ?
#
loop_
_entity_poly.entity_id
_entity_poly.type
_entity_poly.pdbx_seq_one_letter_code
_entity_poly.pdbx_strand_id
1 'polypeptide(L)'
;MLELKNMHRLLCTALATALLVGCASKEPQGPQITLQDPEQTPREKWSDAMKILRDDLGIKGQKDVPLETARQYGLIAGVPKPARGNGGSMGDLAFGGVGAALFLIPTGQVMGPFQHDQATAWVPVGKAGNMAEAIQIAMDVWNRARARAFTDPTTLYVKPSVLPDNSPDQYAGLKEAFFKRPTPPSGGPVDGPSFTPKGKYYGPIFLSGFHTQLTVDVSESDIERNKAVKLLSAQLPDWFVIYNSGQPKAGKGITPFPPSILVAGKEYDFVGK
;
A
#
# COMPACT_ATOMS: atom_id res chain seq x y z
N MET A 1 8.11 -65.86 25.83
CA MET A 1 7.45 -64.94 26.79
C MET A 1 7.80 -63.49 26.44
N LEU A 2 7.56 -63.09 25.19
CA LEU A 2 8.06 -61.83 24.60
C LEU A 2 7.03 -61.22 23.64
N GLU A 3 5.74 -61.34 23.96
CA GLU A 3 4.63 -60.94 23.07
C GLU A 3 3.52 -60.17 23.82
N LEU A 4 3.74 -59.76 25.08
CA LEU A 4 2.70 -59.07 25.87
C LEU A 4 3.06 -57.64 26.31
N LYS A 5 4.27 -57.14 25.97
CA LYS A 5 4.72 -55.79 26.37
C LYS A 5 4.52 -54.71 25.28
N ASN A 6 4.21 -55.08 24.04
CA ASN A 6 4.06 -54.12 22.94
C ASN A 6 2.61 -53.71 22.63
N MET A 7 1.60 -54.41 23.16
CA MET A 7 0.18 -54.03 22.94
C MET A 7 -0.28 -52.81 23.76
N HIS A 8 0.31 -52.55 24.93
CA HIS A 8 -0.07 -51.38 25.75
C HIS A 8 0.50 -50.05 25.24
N ARG A 9 1.62 -50.05 24.50
CA ARG A 9 2.17 -48.83 23.89
C ARG A 9 1.45 -48.40 22.60
N LEU A 10 0.86 -49.35 21.88
CA LEU A 10 0.07 -49.08 20.67
C LEU A 10 -1.37 -48.64 20.98
N LEU A 11 -1.97 -49.08 22.09
CA LEU A 11 -3.32 -48.63 22.48
C LEU A 11 -3.33 -47.23 23.13
N CYS A 12 -2.28 -46.83 23.85
CA CYS A 12 -2.22 -45.48 24.44
C CYS A 12 -1.87 -44.38 23.43
N THR A 13 -1.35 -44.73 22.25
CA THR A 13 -1.04 -43.74 21.19
C THR A 13 -2.21 -43.51 20.23
N ALA A 14 -3.15 -44.46 20.10
CA ALA A 14 -4.35 -44.30 19.27
C ALA A 14 -5.48 -43.51 19.95
N LEU A 15 -5.54 -43.48 21.28
CA LEU A 15 -6.56 -42.70 22.02
C LEU A 15 -6.17 -41.22 22.21
N ALA A 16 -4.88 -40.89 22.12
CA ALA A 16 -4.39 -39.51 22.20
C ALA A 16 -4.55 -38.73 20.88
N THR A 17 -4.58 -39.42 19.73
CA THR A 17 -4.80 -38.80 18.42
C THR A 17 -6.27 -38.57 18.08
N ALA A 18 -7.21 -39.28 18.73
CA ALA A 18 -8.65 -39.04 18.54
C ALA A 18 -9.20 -37.89 19.41
N LEU A 19 -8.53 -37.52 20.51
CA LEU A 19 -8.95 -36.42 21.40
C LEU A 19 -8.32 -35.05 21.04
N LEU A 20 -7.28 -35.03 20.21
CA LEU A 20 -6.65 -33.76 19.76
C LEU A 20 -7.26 -33.18 18.47
N VAL A 21 -8.17 -33.90 17.82
CA VAL A 21 -8.92 -33.39 16.64
C VAL A 21 -10.25 -32.72 17.06
N GLY A 22 -10.58 -32.74 18.35
CA GLY A 22 -11.89 -32.29 18.88
C GLY A 22 -11.93 -30.90 19.55
N CYS A 23 -10.81 -30.21 19.72
CA CYS A 23 -10.75 -28.92 20.43
C CYS A 23 -10.11 -27.79 19.61
N ALA A 24 -10.11 -27.89 18.28
CA ALA A 24 -9.99 -26.70 17.45
C ALA A 24 -11.37 -26.06 17.41
N SER A 25 -11.54 -25.01 18.19
CA SER A 25 -12.69 -24.12 18.20
C SER A 25 -13.30 -24.01 16.80
N LYS A 26 -14.56 -24.44 16.65
CA LYS A 26 -15.40 -23.95 15.55
C LYS A 26 -15.67 -22.47 15.83
N GLU A 27 -14.66 -21.63 15.65
CA GLU A 27 -14.93 -20.24 15.30
C GLU A 27 -15.69 -20.31 13.97
N PRO A 28 -16.86 -19.63 13.87
CA PRO A 28 -17.53 -19.50 12.59
C PRO A 28 -16.50 -18.98 11.60
N GLN A 29 -16.28 -19.70 10.49
CA GLN A 29 -15.53 -19.14 9.37
C GLN A 29 -16.25 -17.85 8.98
N GLY A 30 -15.64 -16.71 9.30
CA GLY A 30 -16.17 -15.41 8.88
C GLY A 30 -16.33 -15.42 7.36
N PRO A 31 -17.28 -14.65 6.80
CA PRO A 31 -17.48 -14.58 5.37
C PRO A 31 -16.16 -14.25 4.67
N GLN A 32 -15.69 -15.16 3.81
CA GLN A 32 -14.53 -14.91 2.96
C GLN A 32 -14.96 -13.95 1.86
N ILE A 33 -14.47 -12.72 1.91
CA ILE A 33 -14.73 -11.72 0.88
C ILE A 33 -13.62 -11.84 -0.17
N THR A 34 -13.98 -12.24 -1.38
CA THR A 34 -13.06 -12.23 -2.52
C THR A 34 -13.13 -10.88 -3.22
N LEU A 35 -12.01 -10.14 -3.24
CA LEU A 35 -11.92 -8.90 -4.01
C LEU A 35 -11.85 -9.19 -5.51
N GLN A 36 -12.75 -8.55 -6.25
CA GLN A 36 -12.79 -8.62 -7.71
C GLN A 36 -11.52 -8.05 -8.32
N ASP A 37 -11.08 -8.67 -9.41
CA ASP A 37 -9.98 -8.11 -10.19
C ASP A 37 -10.45 -6.81 -10.86
N PRO A 38 -9.68 -5.70 -10.78
CA PRO A 38 -9.98 -4.50 -11.52
C PRO A 38 -10.13 -4.75 -13.02
N GLU A 39 -9.40 -5.72 -13.60
CA GLU A 39 -9.52 -6.05 -15.03
C GLU A 39 -10.89 -6.63 -15.41
N GLN A 40 -11.62 -7.15 -14.44
CA GLN A 40 -12.99 -7.69 -14.60
C GLN A 40 -14.06 -6.70 -14.12
N THR A 41 -13.65 -5.57 -13.55
CA THR A 41 -14.55 -4.57 -12.97
C THR A 41 -14.67 -3.37 -13.94
N PRO A 42 -15.88 -2.96 -14.36
CA PRO A 42 -16.05 -1.77 -15.19
C PRO A 42 -15.41 -0.53 -14.55
N ARG A 43 -14.70 0.28 -15.36
CA ARG A 43 -13.94 1.45 -14.89
C ARG A 43 -14.80 2.47 -14.15
N GLU A 44 -16.09 2.56 -14.48
CA GLU A 44 -17.05 3.46 -13.84
C GLU A 44 -17.26 3.11 -12.36
N LYS A 45 -17.12 1.83 -12.00
CA LYS A 45 -17.23 1.32 -10.64
C LYS A 45 -15.94 1.43 -9.83
N TRP A 46 -14.84 1.82 -10.47
CA TRP A 46 -13.58 1.99 -9.77
C TRP A 46 -13.63 3.23 -8.87
N SER A 47 -12.99 3.10 -7.70
CA SER A 47 -12.68 4.22 -6.83
C SER A 47 -11.83 5.25 -7.57
N ASP A 48 -11.82 6.49 -7.07
CA ASP A 48 -10.93 7.50 -7.62
C ASP A 48 -9.46 7.17 -7.31
N ALA A 49 -9.18 6.52 -6.17
CA ALA A 49 -7.86 6.00 -5.83
C ALA A 49 -7.35 4.96 -6.85
N MET A 50 -8.22 4.03 -7.26
CA MET A 50 -7.91 3.02 -8.27
C MET A 50 -7.60 3.63 -9.62
N LYS A 51 -8.35 4.65 -10.04
CA LYS A 51 -8.07 5.39 -11.29
C LYS A 51 -6.72 6.08 -11.22
N ILE A 52 -6.39 6.76 -10.12
CA ILE A 52 -5.08 7.40 -9.96
C ILE A 52 -3.97 6.36 -9.99
N LEU A 53 -4.11 5.26 -9.25
CA LEU A 53 -3.08 4.22 -9.17
C LEU A 53 -2.82 3.54 -10.52
N ARG A 54 -3.88 3.20 -11.27
CA ARG A 54 -3.75 2.49 -12.54
C ARG A 54 -3.49 3.41 -13.72
N ASP A 55 -4.29 4.45 -13.87
CA ASP A 55 -4.27 5.29 -15.07
C ASP A 55 -3.14 6.32 -15.01
N ASP A 56 -2.90 6.93 -13.85
CA ASP A 56 -1.86 7.98 -13.71
C ASP A 56 -0.50 7.39 -13.29
N LEU A 57 -0.47 6.48 -12.32
CA LEU A 57 0.77 5.90 -11.79
C LEU A 57 1.23 4.63 -12.53
N GLY A 58 0.37 4.01 -13.34
CA GLY A 58 0.70 2.76 -14.04
C GLY A 58 0.92 1.56 -13.13
N ILE A 59 0.53 1.64 -11.85
CA ILE A 59 0.72 0.58 -10.87
C ILE A 59 -0.49 -0.35 -10.89
N LYS A 60 -0.21 -1.65 -11.05
CA LYS A 60 -1.23 -2.71 -11.07
C LYS A 60 -1.07 -3.63 -9.85
N GLY A 61 -2.13 -4.36 -9.53
CA GLY A 61 -2.15 -5.37 -8.46
C GLY A 61 -3.01 -5.01 -7.26
N GLN A 62 -3.23 -3.73 -7.00
CA GLN A 62 -4.18 -3.27 -5.98
C GLN A 62 -5.63 -3.51 -6.42
N LYS A 63 -6.51 -3.75 -5.45
CA LYS A 63 -7.95 -3.99 -5.66
C LYS A 63 -8.79 -3.02 -4.83
N ASP A 64 -9.96 -2.68 -5.36
CA ASP A 64 -10.97 -1.92 -4.63
C ASP A 64 -11.76 -2.84 -3.70
N VAL A 65 -12.11 -2.32 -2.54
CA VAL A 65 -13.12 -2.92 -1.66
C VAL A 65 -14.50 -2.56 -2.21
N PRO A 66 -15.40 -3.53 -2.46
CA PRO A 66 -16.77 -3.23 -2.88
C PRO A 66 -17.49 -2.32 -1.88
N LEU A 67 -18.29 -1.39 -2.38
CA LEU A 67 -18.99 -0.39 -1.55
C LEU A 67 -19.84 -1.04 -0.45
N GLU A 68 -20.57 -2.11 -0.77
CA GLU A 68 -21.41 -2.80 0.20
C GLU A 68 -20.60 -3.47 1.30
N THR A 69 -19.44 -4.03 0.97
CA THR A 69 -18.49 -4.53 1.96
C THR A 69 -18.00 -3.37 2.83
N ALA A 70 -17.58 -2.26 2.22
CA ALA A 70 -17.10 -1.10 2.98
C ALA A 70 -18.17 -0.56 3.96
N ARG A 71 -19.45 -0.54 3.55
CA ARG A 71 -20.58 -0.16 4.41
C ARG A 71 -20.86 -1.17 5.53
N GLN A 72 -20.94 -2.45 5.19
CA GLN A 72 -21.22 -3.55 6.12
C GLN A 72 -20.20 -3.60 7.28
N TYR A 73 -19.03 -3.02 7.07
CA TYR A 73 -17.92 -3.10 7.98
C TYR A 73 -17.42 -1.74 8.48
N GLY A 74 -18.16 -0.66 8.19
CA GLY A 74 -17.85 0.67 8.71
C GLY A 74 -16.52 1.24 8.21
N LEU A 75 -16.10 0.87 7.00
CA LEU A 75 -14.91 1.40 6.33
C LEU A 75 -15.15 2.77 5.68
N ILE A 76 -16.38 3.29 5.77
CA ILE A 76 -16.78 4.61 5.25
C ILE A 76 -17.22 5.48 6.43
N ALA A 77 -16.61 6.66 6.58
CA ALA A 77 -16.99 7.61 7.62
C ALA A 77 -18.46 8.06 7.46
N GLY A 78 -19.25 8.06 8.54
CA GLY A 78 -20.62 8.58 8.57
C GLY A 78 -21.76 7.56 8.38
N VAL A 79 -21.46 6.26 8.27
CA VAL A 79 -22.49 5.20 8.24
C VAL A 79 -22.74 4.67 9.66
N PRO A 80 -24.00 4.48 10.12
CA PRO A 80 -24.30 3.89 11.43
C PRO A 80 -23.63 2.52 11.57
N LYS A 81 -23.09 2.23 12.76
CA LYS A 81 -22.49 0.93 13.09
C LYS A 81 -23.42 -0.22 12.67
N PRO A 82 -22.97 -1.18 11.85
CA PRO A 82 -23.81 -2.25 11.36
C PRO A 82 -24.26 -3.18 12.50
N ALA A 83 -25.50 -3.67 12.41
CA ALA A 83 -26.23 -4.37 13.46
C ALA A 83 -25.84 -5.86 13.66
N ARG A 84 -24.62 -6.28 13.33
CA ARG A 84 -24.18 -7.67 13.55
C ARG A 84 -23.06 -7.75 14.58
N GLY A 85 -23.33 -8.54 15.62
CA GLY A 85 -22.64 -8.57 16.91
C GLY A 85 -21.20 -9.04 16.89
N ASN A 86 -20.53 -8.69 17.98
CA ASN A 86 -19.13 -8.96 18.37
C ASN A 86 -18.04 -8.33 17.49
N GLY A 87 -17.52 -7.20 17.99
CA GLY A 87 -16.07 -7.02 18.09
C GLY A 87 -15.28 -6.54 16.87
N GLY A 88 -15.89 -6.42 15.68
CA GLY A 88 -15.18 -6.04 14.46
C GLY A 88 -14.66 -4.60 14.46
N SER A 89 -13.39 -4.38 14.79
CA SER A 89 -12.66 -3.14 14.52
C SER A 89 -12.30 -3.04 13.04
N MET A 90 -11.97 -1.85 12.53
CA MET A 90 -11.32 -1.65 11.21
C MET A 90 -10.13 -2.61 11.02
N GLY A 91 -9.50 -3.04 12.12
CA GLY A 91 -8.44 -4.05 12.13
C GLY A 91 -8.86 -5.49 11.81
N ASP A 92 -10.13 -5.87 11.93
CA ASP A 92 -10.60 -7.25 11.66
C ASP A 92 -10.89 -7.50 10.18
N LEU A 93 -11.12 -6.46 9.39
CA LEU A 93 -11.21 -6.57 7.92
C LEU A 93 -9.96 -6.16 7.21
N ALA A 94 -9.24 -5.23 7.80
CA ALA A 94 -7.94 -4.92 7.31
C ALA A 94 -7.08 -6.17 7.52
N PHE A 95 -6.95 -6.74 8.74
CA PHE A 95 -5.85 -7.67 9.02
C PHE A 95 -5.98 -8.55 10.29
N GLY A 96 -7.15 -9.05 10.70
CA GLY A 96 -7.24 -9.81 11.96
C GLY A 96 -8.41 -10.76 12.10
N GLY A 97 -8.13 -12.07 12.14
CA GLY A 97 -9.06 -13.09 12.64
C GLY A 97 -10.04 -13.65 11.61
N VAL A 98 -9.67 -14.77 11.00
CA VAL A 98 -10.56 -15.73 10.32
C VAL A 98 -11.62 -15.09 9.39
N GLY A 99 -11.19 -14.51 8.27
CA GLY A 99 -12.14 -14.15 7.20
C GLY A 99 -11.68 -13.09 6.19
N ALA A 100 -10.73 -12.23 6.53
CA ALA A 100 -10.37 -11.10 5.68
C ALA A 100 -8.86 -11.01 5.43
N ALA A 101 -8.34 -11.90 4.56
CA ALA A 101 -7.14 -11.62 3.77
C ALA A 101 -7.55 -10.75 2.58
N LEU A 102 -8.22 -9.62 2.85
CA LEU A 102 -8.78 -8.74 1.82
C LEU A 102 -7.67 -8.03 1.04
N PHE A 103 -6.46 -7.94 1.58
CA PHE A 103 -5.42 -7.14 0.96
C PHE A 103 -4.31 -7.88 0.23
N LEU A 104 -3.92 -9.12 0.54
CA LEU A 104 -2.78 -9.74 -0.18
C LEU A 104 -2.78 -11.28 -0.05
N ILE A 105 -3.23 -11.99 -1.08
CA ILE A 105 -2.56 -13.24 -1.47
C ILE A 105 -1.88 -12.94 -2.80
N PRO A 106 -0.54 -12.79 -2.82
CA PRO A 106 0.22 -12.57 -4.04
C PRO A 106 -0.07 -13.72 -5.00
N THR A 107 -0.58 -13.41 -6.18
CA THR A 107 -0.58 -14.31 -7.33
C THR A 107 0.85 -14.46 -7.84
N GLY A 108 1.72 -15.14 -7.09
CA GLY A 108 3.03 -15.61 -7.53
C GLY A 108 4.06 -14.56 -8.01
N GLN A 109 3.77 -13.25 -8.00
CA GLN A 109 4.74 -12.21 -8.34
C GLN A 109 5.58 -11.85 -7.12
N VAL A 110 6.90 -11.86 -7.34
CA VAL A 110 7.91 -11.24 -6.48
C VAL A 110 7.50 -9.79 -6.22
N MET A 111 7.48 -9.38 -4.94
CA MET A 111 7.14 -8.04 -4.40
C MET A 111 6.92 -6.93 -5.45
N GLY A 112 5.70 -6.76 -5.95
CA GLY A 112 5.38 -5.78 -7.00
C GLY A 112 5.25 -4.34 -6.49
N PRO A 113 5.16 -3.33 -7.39
CA PRO A 113 5.13 -1.91 -7.01
C PRO A 113 4.00 -1.52 -6.05
N PHE A 114 2.84 -2.17 -6.16
CA PHE A 114 1.67 -1.92 -5.31
C PHE A 114 1.87 -2.34 -3.85
N GLN A 115 2.92 -3.09 -3.52
CA GLN A 115 3.15 -3.56 -2.15
C GLN A 115 3.99 -2.59 -1.31
N HIS A 116 4.55 -1.55 -1.93
CA HIS A 116 5.32 -0.51 -1.25
C HIS A 116 4.70 0.86 -1.42
N ASP A 117 4.99 1.74 -0.47
CA ASP A 117 4.66 3.14 -0.63
C ASP A 117 5.43 3.71 -1.82
N GLN A 118 4.77 4.53 -2.61
CA GLN A 118 5.35 5.21 -3.78
C GLN A 118 5.05 6.69 -3.68
N ALA A 119 5.95 7.52 -4.19
CA ALA A 119 5.72 8.95 -4.28
C ALA A 119 6.14 9.45 -5.66
N THR A 120 5.30 10.29 -6.27
CA THR A 120 5.44 10.67 -7.67
C THR A 120 5.06 12.13 -7.89
N ALA A 121 5.79 12.80 -8.76
CA ALA A 121 5.55 14.18 -9.14
C ALA A 121 5.22 14.35 -10.63
N TRP A 122 4.38 15.34 -10.91
CA TRP A 122 4.18 15.92 -12.24
C TRP A 122 4.44 17.41 -12.14
N VAL A 123 5.58 17.92 -12.60
CA VAL A 123 5.89 19.35 -12.43
C VAL A 123 5.22 20.16 -13.54
N PRO A 124 4.36 21.16 -13.24
CA PRO A 124 3.73 21.98 -14.26
C PRO A 124 4.75 22.66 -15.18
N VAL A 125 4.45 22.77 -16.48
CA VAL A 125 5.32 23.47 -17.46
C VAL A 125 5.57 24.94 -17.08
N GLY A 126 4.67 25.58 -16.33
CA GLY A 126 4.90 26.93 -15.80
C GLY A 126 5.98 27.03 -14.71
N LYS A 127 6.52 25.89 -14.23
CA LYS A 127 7.56 25.85 -13.19
C LYS A 127 8.92 25.38 -13.69
N ALA A 128 8.99 24.67 -14.81
CA ALA A 128 10.22 24.11 -15.36
C ALA A 128 10.24 24.24 -16.89
N GLY A 129 11.40 24.49 -17.49
CA GLY A 129 11.57 24.54 -18.94
C GLY A 129 11.89 23.18 -19.58
N ASN A 130 12.27 22.17 -18.80
CA ASN A 130 12.58 20.82 -19.28
C ASN A 130 12.50 19.78 -18.15
N MET A 131 12.63 18.49 -18.48
CA MET A 131 12.57 17.39 -17.52
C MET A 131 13.71 17.45 -16.47
N ALA A 132 14.91 17.92 -16.82
CA ALA A 132 16.01 17.99 -15.86
C ALA A 132 15.74 19.04 -14.77
N GLU A 133 15.25 20.21 -15.16
CA GLU A 133 14.80 21.26 -14.23
C GLU A 133 13.59 20.80 -13.41
N ALA A 134 12.63 20.09 -14.04
CA ALA A 134 11.50 19.50 -13.33
C ALA A 134 11.93 18.50 -12.25
N ILE A 135 12.90 17.63 -12.54
CA ILE A 135 13.48 16.70 -11.56
C ILE A 135 14.06 17.48 -10.39
N GLN A 136 14.87 18.52 -10.63
CA GLN A 136 15.45 19.34 -9.57
C GLN A 136 14.37 19.97 -8.68
N ILE A 137 13.34 20.55 -9.29
CA ILE A 137 12.22 21.16 -8.57
C ILE A 137 11.45 20.12 -7.74
N ALA A 138 11.15 18.95 -8.30
CA ALA A 138 10.46 17.89 -7.61
C ALA A 138 11.25 17.42 -6.38
N MET A 139 12.57 17.21 -6.53
CA MET A 139 13.46 16.80 -5.45
C MET A 139 13.59 17.86 -4.35
N ASP A 140 13.69 19.15 -4.73
CA ASP A 140 13.76 20.25 -3.76
C ASP A 140 12.45 20.45 -3.00
N VAL A 141 11.31 20.30 -3.67
CA VAL A 141 10.00 20.34 -3.04
C VAL A 141 9.83 19.16 -2.09
N TRP A 142 10.20 17.95 -2.53
CA TRP A 142 10.18 16.75 -1.69
C TRP A 142 11.02 16.92 -0.42
N ASN A 143 12.28 17.32 -0.55
CA ASN A 143 13.19 17.49 0.58
C ASN A 143 12.69 18.55 1.58
N ARG A 144 12.12 19.66 1.08
CA ARG A 144 11.51 20.69 1.95
C ARG A 144 10.25 20.21 2.65
N ALA A 145 9.38 19.48 1.96
CA ALA A 145 8.17 18.92 2.55
C ALA A 145 8.52 17.90 3.65
N ARG A 146 9.51 17.04 3.37
CA ARG A 146 10.04 16.06 4.32
C ARG A 146 10.64 16.72 5.56
N ALA A 147 11.48 17.75 5.39
CA ALA A 147 12.07 18.50 6.52
C ALA A 147 11.04 19.25 7.37
N ARG A 148 9.82 19.50 6.86
CA ARG A 148 8.70 20.06 7.64
C ARG A 148 7.86 19.00 8.34
N ALA A 149 7.78 17.80 7.75
CA ALA A 149 6.99 16.70 8.28
C ALA A 149 7.71 15.94 9.39
N PHE A 150 9.04 15.91 9.38
CA PHE A 150 9.86 15.17 10.33
C PHE A 150 10.87 16.08 11.02
N THR A 151 10.98 15.98 12.33
CA THR A 151 11.91 16.79 13.15
C THR A 151 13.37 16.45 12.85
N ASP A 152 13.70 15.16 12.78
CA ASP A 152 15.04 14.65 12.48
C ASP A 152 14.95 13.63 11.31
N PRO A 153 14.87 14.10 10.06
CA PRO A 153 14.76 13.21 8.92
C PRO A 153 16.09 12.47 8.67
N THR A 154 16.00 11.21 8.27
CA THR A 154 17.19 10.37 7.97
C THR A 154 18.05 10.95 6.85
N THR A 155 19.29 10.48 6.76
CA THR A 155 20.25 10.84 5.69
C THR A 155 20.07 10.03 4.41
N LEU A 156 19.15 9.07 4.39
CA LEU A 156 18.81 8.36 3.15
C LEU A 156 18.23 9.34 2.14
N TYR A 157 18.63 9.20 0.87
CA TYR A 157 18.13 10.01 -0.22
C TYR A 157 17.34 9.14 -1.20
N VAL A 158 16.24 9.69 -1.70
CA VAL A 158 15.52 9.13 -2.84
C VAL A 158 16.17 9.59 -4.15
N LYS A 159 15.92 8.84 -5.22
CA LYS A 159 16.45 9.15 -6.56
C LYS A 159 15.31 9.25 -7.56
N PRO A 160 15.36 10.20 -8.51
CA PRO A 160 14.34 10.29 -9.56
C PRO A 160 14.36 9.04 -10.43
N SER A 161 13.19 8.50 -10.72
CA SER A 161 13.01 7.33 -11.57
C SER A 161 11.84 7.51 -12.53
N VAL A 162 11.96 6.89 -13.70
CA VAL A 162 10.88 6.79 -14.69
C VAL A 162 9.81 5.76 -14.30
N LEU A 163 10.11 4.85 -13.37
CA LEU A 163 9.22 3.77 -12.95
C LEU A 163 9.13 3.69 -11.42
N PRO A 164 8.03 3.16 -10.87
CA PRO A 164 7.90 2.94 -9.43
C PRO A 164 8.88 1.88 -8.94
N ASP A 165 9.16 1.90 -7.63
CA ASP A 165 10.03 0.90 -7.00
C ASP A 165 9.48 -0.52 -7.23
N ASN A 166 10.41 -1.47 -7.44
CA ASN A 166 10.15 -2.88 -7.78
C ASN A 166 9.48 -3.11 -9.14
N SER A 167 9.57 -2.15 -10.06
CA SER A 167 9.25 -2.41 -11.46
C SER A 167 10.38 -3.23 -12.12
N PRO A 168 10.07 -4.23 -12.97
CA PRO A 168 11.09 -5.06 -13.63
C PRO A 168 12.15 -4.25 -14.39
N ASP A 169 11.73 -3.16 -15.05
CA ASP A 169 12.59 -2.33 -15.91
C ASP A 169 13.03 -1.01 -15.23
N GLN A 170 12.95 -0.93 -13.90
CA GLN A 170 13.34 0.28 -13.16
C GLN A 170 14.83 0.65 -13.39
N TYR A 171 15.65 -0.36 -13.65
CA TYR A 171 17.10 -0.23 -13.85
C TYR A 171 17.46 -0.67 -15.27
N ALA A 172 18.40 0.03 -15.91
CA ALA A 172 18.88 -0.31 -17.25
C ALA A 172 19.62 -1.67 -17.32
N GLY A 173 20.02 -2.23 -16.17
CA GLY A 173 20.73 -3.51 -16.08
C GLY A 173 21.05 -3.92 -14.65
N LEU A 174 21.66 -5.11 -14.51
CA LEU A 174 22.03 -5.70 -13.21
C LEU A 174 23.02 -4.83 -12.42
N LYS A 175 23.94 -4.16 -13.10
CA LYS A 175 24.92 -3.26 -12.46
C LYS A 175 24.22 -2.07 -11.83
N GLU A 176 23.31 -1.43 -12.57
CA GLU A 176 22.52 -0.30 -12.11
C GLU A 176 21.61 -0.70 -10.96
N ALA A 177 20.98 -1.89 -11.03
CA ALA A 177 20.19 -2.46 -9.95
C ALA A 177 21.04 -2.69 -8.69
N PHE A 178 22.24 -3.28 -8.83
CA PHE A 178 23.16 -3.49 -7.71
C PHE A 178 23.54 -2.20 -7.01
N PHE A 179 23.82 -1.12 -7.77
CA PHE A 179 24.14 0.19 -7.22
C PHE A 179 22.91 1.06 -6.90
N LYS A 180 21.69 0.51 -7.02
CA LYS A 180 20.42 1.22 -6.83
C LYS A 180 20.38 2.55 -7.60
N ARG A 181 20.70 2.50 -8.90
CA ARG A 181 20.73 3.64 -9.82
C ARG A 181 19.57 3.53 -10.81
N PRO A 182 18.36 3.98 -10.45
CA PRO A 182 17.20 3.86 -11.32
C PRO A 182 17.41 4.66 -12.61
N THR A 183 16.73 4.25 -13.67
CA THR A 183 16.67 5.02 -14.92
C THR A 183 15.91 6.33 -14.65
N PRO A 184 16.53 7.51 -14.87
CA PRO A 184 15.86 8.78 -14.65
C PRO A 184 14.78 9.04 -15.71
N PRO A 185 13.72 9.80 -15.39
CA PRO A 185 12.73 10.20 -16.36
C PRO A 185 13.34 11.14 -17.41
N SER A 186 12.86 11.02 -18.64
CA SER A 186 13.27 11.83 -19.78
C SER A 186 12.07 12.12 -20.68
N GLY A 187 12.20 13.08 -21.60
CA GLY A 187 11.14 13.45 -22.54
C GLY A 187 10.54 14.85 -22.30
N GLY A 188 9.50 15.15 -23.08
CA GLY A 188 8.80 16.43 -23.04
C GLY A 188 7.55 16.41 -22.15
N PRO A 189 6.79 17.51 -22.12
CA PRO A 189 5.57 17.60 -21.33
C PRO A 189 4.49 16.62 -21.78
N VAL A 190 3.81 16.01 -20.81
CA VAL A 190 2.64 15.14 -20.99
C VAL A 190 1.38 15.83 -20.44
N ASP A 191 0.21 15.25 -20.70
CA ASP A 191 -1.01 15.67 -20.02
C ASP A 191 -0.93 15.39 -18.52
N GLY A 192 -1.48 16.30 -17.71
CA GLY A 192 -1.50 16.17 -16.26
C GLY A 192 -2.33 14.98 -15.78
N PRO A 193 -1.99 14.41 -14.61
CA PRO A 193 -2.75 13.31 -14.03
C PRO A 193 -4.14 13.78 -13.57
N SER A 194 -5.05 12.83 -13.40
CA SER A 194 -6.47 13.08 -13.15
C SER A 194 -6.79 13.95 -11.93
N PHE A 195 -5.88 14.02 -10.95
CA PHE A 195 -6.03 14.78 -9.71
C PHE A 195 -5.50 16.23 -9.79
N THR A 196 -4.89 16.62 -10.91
CA THR A 196 -4.34 17.97 -11.13
C THR A 196 -5.23 18.81 -12.05
N PRO A 197 -5.10 20.16 -12.02
CA PRO A 197 -5.72 21.00 -13.03
C PRO A 197 -5.27 20.61 -14.45
N LYS A 198 -6.20 20.70 -15.42
CA LYS A 198 -5.89 20.43 -16.83
C LYS A 198 -4.71 21.28 -17.29
N GLY A 199 -3.73 20.65 -17.92
CA GLY A 199 -2.52 21.32 -18.38
C GLY A 199 -1.44 20.32 -18.78
N LYS A 200 -0.27 20.86 -19.12
CA LYS A 200 0.92 20.09 -19.45
C LYS A 200 1.92 20.07 -18.30
N TYR A 201 2.55 18.92 -18.10
CA TYR A 201 3.42 18.65 -16.96
C TYR A 201 4.62 17.81 -17.39
N TYR A 202 5.75 17.95 -16.69
CA TYR A 202 6.87 17.02 -16.77
C TYR A 202 6.68 15.92 -15.73
N GLY A 203 6.41 14.69 -16.17
CA GLY A 203 6.25 13.53 -15.32
C GLY A 203 5.77 12.29 -16.08
N PRO A 204 5.51 11.18 -15.39
CA PRO A 204 5.71 10.97 -13.95
C PRO A 204 7.21 10.98 -13.56
N ILE A 205 7.51 11.54 -12.38
CA ILE A 205 8.83 11.46 -11.73
C ILE A 205 8.65 10.68 -10.42
N PHE A 206 8.99 9.39 -10.42
CA PHE A 206 8.94 8.56 -9.22
C PHE A 206 10.14 8.83 -8.32
N LEU A 207 9.92 8.80 -7.00
CA LEU A 207 10.96 8.88 -5.98
C LEU A 207 11.40 7.48 -5.57
N SER A 208 12.40 6.92 -6.25
CA SER A 208 12.94 5.60 -5.92
C SER A 208 13.63 5.59 -4.56
N GLY A 209 13.36 4.55 -3.77
CA GLY A 209 13.82 4.40 -2.39
C GLY A 209 12.87 5.05 -1.36
N PHE A 210 11.75 5.61 -1.80
CA PHE A 210 10.81 6.35 -0.94
C PHE A 210 10.30 5.50 0.23
N HIS A 211 9.86 4.28 -0.02
CA HIS A 211 9.36 3.41 1.05
C HIS A 211 10.40 3.16 2.16
N THR A 212 11.68 2.99 1.77
CA THR A 212 12.78 2.81 2.73
C THR A 212 13.04 4.10 3.51
N GLN A 213 13.14 5.23 2.81
CA GLN A 213 13.36 6.55 3.44
C GLN A 213 12.25 6.85 4.46
N LEU A 214 10.99 6.71 4.04
CA LEU A 214 9.82 6.93 4.88
C LEU A 214 9.80 5.99 6.09
N THR A 215 10.15 4.73 5.92
CA THR A 215 10.15 3.76 7.04
C THR A 215 11.17 4.17 8.10
N VAL A 216 12.35 4.63 7.71
CA VAL A 216 13.37 5.11 8.66
C VAL A 216 12.93 6.42 9.32
N ASP A 217 12.46 7.39 8.54
CA ASP A 217 11.95 8.68 9.06
C ASP A 217 10.86 8.49 10.11
N VAL A 218 9.91 7.60 9.82
CA VAL A 218 8.83 7.28 10.75
C VAL A 218 9.37 6.61 11.99
N SER A 219 10.32 5.68 11.86
CA SER A 219 10.89 4.96 13.02
C SER A 219 11.71 5.85 13.95
N GLU A 220 12.32 6.91 13.41
CA GLU A 220 13.07 7.92 14.17
C GLU A 220 12.16 9.02 14.72
N SER A 221 10.89 9.06 14.30
CA SER A 221 9.87 9.98 14.79
C SER A 221 8.92 9.31 15.79
N ASP A 222 8.43 10.04 16.80
CA ASP A 222 7.39 9.56 17.72
C ASP A 222 5.97 9.71 17.12
N ILE A 223 5.84 9.46 15.81
CA ILE A 223 4.60 9.65 15.04
C ILE A 223 4.18 8.32 14.42
N GLU A 224 2.92 7.94 14.60
CA GLU A 224 2.36 6.76 13.93
C GLU A 224 2.48 6.89 12.40
N ARG A 225 2.92 5.82 11.72
CA ARG A 225 3.15 5.79 10.27
C ARG A 225 2.02 6.43 9.45
N ASN A 226 0.77 6.06 9.72
CA ASN A 226 -0.39 6.62 9.01
C ASN A 226 -0.49 8.15 9.13
N LYS A 227 -0.24 8.68 10.33
CA LYS A 227 -0.25 10.13 10.59
C LYS A 227 0.93 10.81 9.91
N ALA A 228 2.11 10.20 9.95
CA ALA A 228 3.32 10.74 9.32
C ALA A 228 3.16 10.89 7.80
N VAL A 229 2.63 9.87 7.11
CA VAL A 229 2.41 9.94 5.66
C VAL A 229 1.37 11.00 5.29
N LYS A 230 0.29 11.13 6.07
CA LYS A 230 -0.71 12.19 5.86
C LYS A 230 -0.14 13.59 6.10
N LEU A 231 0.65 13.76 7.16
CA LEU A 231 1.34 15.02 7.45
C LEU A 231 2.28 15.40 6.30
N LEU A 232 3.08 14.45 5.84
CA LEU A 232 3.97 14.62 4.69
C LEU A 232 3.21 15.00 3.43
N SER A 233 2.11 14.30 3.11
CA SER A 233 1.26 14.64 1.95
C SER A 233 0.71 16.06 2.03
N ALA A 234 0.32 16.53 3.22
CA ALA A 234 -0.17 17.90 3.42
C ALA A 234 0.91 18.99 3.21
N GLN A 235 2.20 18.63 3.29
CA GLN A 235 3.31 19.54 2.98
C GLN A 235 3.67 19.56 1.48
N LEU A 236 3.11 18.63 0.70
CA LEU A 236 3.36 18.52 -0.73
C LEU A 236 2.30 19.29 -1.54
N PRO A 237 2.67 19.81 -2.72
CA PRO A 237 1.72 20.46 -3.61
C PRO A 237 0.78 19.44 -4.27
N ASP A 238 -0.30 19.95 -4.87
CA ASP A 238 -1.36 19.18 -5.55
C ASP A 238 -0.89 18.39 -6.78
N TRP A 239 0.30 18.70 -7.31
CA TRP A 239 0.94 17.98 -8.40
C TRP A 239 1.90 16.86 -7.93
N PHE A 240 1.89 16.59 -6.62
CA PHE A 240 2.53 15.44 -5.99
C PHE A 240 1.48 14.46 -5.49
N VAL A 241 1.78 13.17 -5.59
CA VAL A 241 0.95 12.10 -5.03
C VAL A 241 1.79 11.11 -4.25
N ILE A 242 1.24 10.62 -3.16
CA ILE A 242 1.76 9.47 -2.42
C ILE A 242 0.75 8.34 -2.55
N TYR A 243 1.21 7.19 -3.03
CA TYR A 243 0.51 5.93 -2.81
C TYR A 243 1.02 5.33 -1.51
N ASN A 244 0.12 5.17 -0.55
CA ASN A 244 0.35 4.51 0.72
C ASN A 244 -0.13 3.05 0.59
N SER A 245 0.78 2.08 0.73
CA SER A 245 0.43 0.66 0.55
C SER A 245 -0.31 0.06 1.74
N GLY A 246 -0.55 0.84 2.80
CA GLY A 246 -1.23 0.39 4.00
C GLY A 246 -0.30 -0.37 4.95
N GLN A 247 -0.82 -0.76 6.10
CA GLN A 247 -0.08 -1.56 7.06
C GLN A 247 -0.91 -2.73 7.57
N PRO A 248 -0.47 -3.98 7.31
CA PRO A 248 -1.08 -5.13 7.91
C PRO A 248 -0.86 -5.19 9.42
N LYS A 249 -1.81 -5.76 10.16
CA LYS A 249 -1.61 -6.12 11.57
C LYS A 249 -0.67 -7.34 11.63
N ALA A 250 0.62 -7.05 11.75
CA ALA A 250 1.69 -8.05 11.76
C ALA A 250 2.39 -8.12 13.13
N GLY A 251 1.64 -8.33 14.21
CA GLY A 251 2.18 -8.45 15.56
C GLY A 251 1.44 -7.66 16.63
N LYS A 252 1.94 -7.71 17.86
CA LYS A 252 1.41 -6.94 19.00
C LYS A 252 1.87 -5.48 18.88
N GLY A 253 0.97 -4.54 19.16
CA GLY A 253 1.27 -3.10 19.14
C GLY A 253 1.27 -2.45 17.76
N ILE A 254 0.94 -3.18 16.69
CA ILE A 254 0.77 -2.61 15.35
C ILE A 254 -0.67 -2.18 15.15
N THR A 255 -0.86 -0.88 14.88
CA THR A 255 -2.14 -0.33 14.44
C THR A 255 -2.26 -0.46 12.93
N PRO A 256 -3.16 -1.33 12.41
CA PRO A 256 -3.35 -1.47 10.97
C PRO A 256 -4.05 -0.25 10.37
N PHE A 257 -3.77 0.01 9.10
CA PHE A 257 -4.50 0.99 8.30
C PHE A 257 -4.56 0.56 6.82
N PRO A 258 -5.63 0.91 6.08
CA PRO A 258 -5.80 0.51 4.69
C PRO A 258 -4.83 1.26 3.75
N PRO A 259 -4.59 0.73 2.53
CA PRO A 259 -3.94 1.50 1.49
C PRO A 259 -4.80 2.69 1.06
N SER A 260 -4.14 3.76 0.61
CA SER A 260 -4.80 4.97 0.10
C SER A 260 -3.92 5.76 -0.86
N ILE A 261 -4.54 6.65 -1.62
CA ILE A 261 -3.85 7.66 -2.42
C ILE A 261 -3.95 9.00 -1.68
N LEU A 262 -2.85 9.71 -1.55
CA LEU A 262 -2.76 10.97 -0.82
C LEU A 262 -2.24 12.08 -1.74
N VAL A 263 -3.02 13.14 -1.93
CA VAL A 263 -2.68 14.31 -2.75
C VAL A 263 -2.92 15.57 -1.93
N ALA A 264 -1.86 16.34 -1.65
CA ALA A 264 -1.93 17.58 -0.86
C ALA A 264 -2.76 17.45 0.43
N GLY A 265 -2.58 16.34 1.16
CA GLY A 265 -3.31 16.05 2.40
C GLY A 265 -4.72 15.49 2.23
N LYS A 266 -5.26 15.44 1.01
CA LYS A 266 -6.53 14.75 0.70
C LYS A 266 -6.28 13.26 0.49
N GLU A 267 -7.09 12.44 1.16
CA GLU A 267 -7.06 10.99 1.07
C GLU A 267 -8.15 10.47 0.12
N TYR A 268 -7.78 9.53 -0.74
CA TYR A 268 -8.66 8.77 -1.60
C TYR A 268 -8.53 7.30 -1.25
N ASP A 269 -9.64 6.70 -0.84
CA ASP A 269 -9.69 5.30 -0.42
C ASP A 269 -9.95 4.38 -1.62
N PHE A 270 -9.41 3.16 -1.54
CA PHE A 270 -9.70 2.07 -2.50
C PHE A 270 -11.06 1.43 -2.21
N VAL A 271 -12.13 2.22 -2.29
CA VAL A 271 -13.52 1.79 -2.13
C VAL A 271 -14.28 2.06 -3.43
N GLY A 272 -14.74 0.99 -4.08
CA GLY A 272 -15.46 1.05 -5.35
C GLY A 272 -16.79 1.82 -5.24
N LYS A 273 -17.35 2.19 -6.39
CA LYS A 273 -18.64 2.90 -6.51
C LYS A 273 -19.81 1.95 -6.74
#